data_AF-A0ABD5X239-F1
#
_entry.id   AF-A0ABD5X239-F1
#
_cell.length_a   1.000
_cell.length_b   1.000
_cell.length_c   1.000
_cell.angle_alpha   90.00
_cell.angle_beta   90.00
_cell.angle_gamma   90.00
#
_symmetry.space_group_name_H-M   'P 1'
#
loop_
_entity.id
_entity.type
_entity.pdbx_description
1 polymer ?
#
loop_
_entity_poly.entity_id
_entity_poly.type
_entity_poly.pdbx_seq_one_letter_code
_entity_poly.pdbx_strand_id
1 'polypeptide(L)'
;MNSVLHIAPGAHGVAYALVVALGGLAGAALLGLGIAAFLRRRSRSYLLVALALGTLAARAGLAGATAFGLVGAETHHFGEHLLDVVMAGLVVAAVYYARSVRTEASS
;
A
#
# COMPACT_ATOMS: atom_id res chain seq x y z
N MET A 1 -24.47 -30.02 -4.36
CA MET A 1 -23.13 -30.27 -4.93
C MET A 1 -22.31 -29.00 -4.84
N ASN A 2 -21.73 -28.72 -3.66
CA ASN A 2 -20.59 -27.81 -3.46
C ASN A 2 -20.32 -27.59 -1.96
N SER A 3 -20.07 -28.70 -1.25
CA SER A 3 -19.34 -28.72 0.03
C SER A 3 -17.86 -28.36 -0.21
N VAL A 4 -17.63 -27.22 -0.83
CA VAL A 4 -16.32 -26.79 -1.29
C VAL A 4 -15.62 -26.16 -0.10
N LEU A 5 -14.71 -26.96 0.47
CA LEU A 5 -13.52 -26.51 1.17
C LEU A 5 -13.78 -25.74 2.49
N HIS A 6 -14.21 -26.49 3.51
CA HIS A 6 -13.72 -26.24 4.86
C HIS A 6 -12.21 -26.55 4.86
N ILE A 7 -11.42 -25.59 4.35
CA ILE A 7 -9.97 -25.55 4.48
C ILE A 7 -9.66 -25.65 5.98
N ALA A 8 -8.69 -26.49 6.33
CA ALA A 8 -8.33 -26.80 7.70
C ALA A 8 -8.25 -25.49 8.54
N PRO A 9 -8.77 -25.46 9.78
CA PRO A 9 -8.80 -24.25 10.61
C PRO A 9 -7.45 -23.53 10.75
N GLY A 10 -6.32 -24.24 10.60
CA GLY A 10 -4.98 -23.65 10.56
C GLY A 10 -4.47 -23.21 9.18
N ALA A 11 -4.98 -23.76 8.08
CA ALA A 11 -4.55 -23.42 6.73
C ALA A 11 -5.01 -22.02 6.30
N HIS A 12 -6.15 -21.54 6.82
CA HIS A 12 -6.56 -20.14 6.68
C HIS A 12 -5.57 -19.17 7.35
N GLY A 13 -5.06 -19.52 8.53
CA GLY A 13 -4.10 -18.70 9.27
C GLY A 13 -2.73 -18.62 8.57
N VAL A 14 -2.22 -19.76 8.09
CA VAL A 14 -0.93 -19.81 7.36
C VAL A 14 -1.03 -19.10 6.01
N ALA A 15 -2.09 -19.34 5.24
CA ALA A 15 -2.30 -18.67 3.95
C ALA A 15 -2.48 -17.16 4.13
N TYR A 16 -3.26 -16.72 5.12
CA TYR A 16 -3.42 -15.32 5.45
C TYR A 16 -2.08 -14.68 5.84
N ALA A 17 -1.31 -15.31 6.73
CA ALA A 17 0.00 -14.82 7.13
C ALA A 17 0.97 -14.71 5.96
N LEU A 18 0.97 -15.68 5.04
CA LEU A 18 1.78 -15.63 3.82
C LEU A 18 1.37 -14.48 2.90
N VAL A 19 0.08 -14.28 2.67
CA VAL A 19 -0.44 -13.19 1.84
C VAL A 19 -0.08 -11.82 2.44
N VAL A 20 -0.26 -11.65 3.75
CA VAL A 20 0.10 -10.42 4.46
C VAL A 20 1.62 -10.18 4.39
N ALA A 21 2.44 -11.21 4.61
CA ALA A 21 3.89 -11.10 4.54
C ALA A 21 4.38 -10.75 3.13
N LEU A 22 3.84 -11.40 2.10
CA LEU A 22 4.15 -11.11 0.70
C LEU A 22 3.70 -9.69 0.31
N GLY A 23 2.50 -9.29 0.72
CA GLY A 23 2.00 -7.93 0.52
C GLY A 23 2.89 -6.88 1.19
N GLY A 24 3.32 -7.14 2.42
CA GLY A 24 4.26 -6.28 3.16
C GLY A 24 5.63 -6.18 2.48
N LEU A 25 6.20 -7.30 2.05
CA LEU A 25 7.48 -7.34 1.33
C LEU A 25 7.40 -6.62 -0.01
N ALA A 26 6.34 -6.87 -0.79
CA ALA A 26 6.12 -6.18 -2.06
C ALA A 26 5.93 -4.67 -1.85
N GLY A 27 5.14 -4.28 -0.85
CA GLY A 27 4.95 -2.87 -0.48
C GLY A 27 6.24 -2.18 -0.07
N ALA A 28 7.06 -2.84 0.76
CA ALA A 28 8.37 -2.33 1.18
C ALA A 28 9.35 -2.20 0.00
N ALA A 29 9.39 -3.18 -0.89
CA ALA A 29 10.22 -3.14 -2.10
C ALA A 29 9.80 -2.00 -3.02
N LEU A 30 8.50 -1.83 -3.26
CA LEU A 30 7.95 -0.74 -4.04
C LEU A 30 8.23 0.62 -3.41
N LEU A 31 8.07 0.75 -2.08
CA LEU A 31 8.42 1.96 -1.34
C LEU A 31 9.92 2.30 -1.50
N GLY A 32 10.79 1.30 -1.35
CA GLY A 32 12.24 1.46 -1.57
C GLY A 32 12.57 1.93 -2.99
N LEU A 33 11.91 1.35 -4.00
CA LEU A 33 12.01 1.79 -5.40
C LEU A 33 11.51 3.23 -5.59
N GLY A 34 10.40 3.60 -4.97
CA GLY A 34 9.85 4.96 -5.01
C GLY A 34 10.80 5.98 -4.38
N ILE A 35 11.35 5.68 -3.21
CA ILE A 35 12.35 6.51 -2.54
C ILE A 35 13.62 6.60 -3.39
N ALA A 36 14.11 5.49 -3.94
CA ALA A 36 15.30 5.49 -4.80
C ALA A 36 15.08 6.29 -6.09
N ALA A 37 13.89 6.26 -6.67
CA ALA A 37 13.53 7.06 -7.84
C ALA A 37 13.42 8.55 -7.49
N PHE A 38 12.84 8.88 -6.33
CA PHE A 38 12.80 10.25 -5.80
C PHE A 38 14.20 10.81 -5.56
N LEU A 39 15.08 10.05 -4.90
CA LEU A 39 16.45 10.47 -4.63
C LEU A 39 17.27 10.62 -5.92
N ARG A 40 16.99 9.83 -6.97
CA ARG A 40 17.67 9.95 -8.27
C ARG A 40 17.17 11.09 -9.15
N ARG A 41 15.87 11.42 -9.14
CA ARG A 41 15.29 12.40 -10.10
C ARG A 41 14.77 13.69 -9.45
N ARG A 42 14.64 13.76 -8.12
CA ARG A 42 14.24 14.94 -7.32
C ARG A 42 12.96 15.66 -7.77
N SER A 43 12.08 14.99 -8.52
CA SER A 43 10.82 15.55 -9.03
C SER A 43 9.64 15.20 -8.11
N ARG A 44 8.74 16.17 -7.89
CA ARG A 44 7.59 16.08 -6.97
C ARG A 44 6.65 14.91 -7.31
N SER A 45 6.53 14.53 -8.59
CA SER A 45 5.71 13.39 -9.01
C SER A 45 6.23 12.06 -8.45
N TYR A 46 7.57 11.87 -8.38
CA TYR A 46 8.16 10.67 -7.78
C TYR A 46 7.99 10.61 -6.26
N LEU A 47 7.94 11.76 -5.58
CA LEU A 47 7.64 11.82 -4.15
C LEU A 47 6.19 11.38 -3.87
N LEU A 48 5.23 11.81 -4.69
CA LEU A 48 3.82 11.42 -4.55
C LEU A 48 3.62 9.91 -4.77
N VAL A 49 4.30 9.34 -5.77
CA VAL A 49 4.29 7.88 -5.98
C VAL A 49 4.94 7.16 -4.80
N ALA A 50 6.09 7.64 -4.31
CA ALA A 50 6.74 7.03 -3.15
C ALA A 50 5.85 7.07 -1.89
N LEU A 51 5.14 8.18 -1.64
CA LEU A 51 4.18 8.28 -0.55
C LEU A 51 2.99 7.33 -0.74
N ALA A 52 2.47 7.15 -1.96
CA ALA A 52 1.39 6.20 -2.23
C ALA A 52 1.83 4.75 -1.93
N LEU A 53 3.06 4.40 -2.31
CA LEU A 53 3.64 3.10 -1.98
C LEU A 53 3.90 2.98 -0.46
N GLY A 54 4.21 4.09 0.21
CA GLY A 54 4.33 4.18 1.66
C GLY A 54 3.02 3.89 2.36
N THR A 55 1.90 4.42 1.85
CA THR A 55 0.57 4.08 2.37
C THR A 55 0.23 2.61 2.16
N LEU A 56 0.63 1.99 1.05
CA LEU A 56 0.44 0.55 0.86
C LEU A 56 1.23 -0.28 1.89
N ALA A 57 2.48 0.10 2.16
CA ALA A 57 3.31 -0.54 3.17
C ALA A 57 2.76 -0.34 4.60
N ALA A 58 2.27 0.86 4.92
CA ALA A 58 1.67 1.15 6.21
C ALA A 58 0.38 0.34 6.45
N ARG A 59 -0.43 0.07 5.41
CA ARG A 59 -1.57 -0.84 5.51
C ARG A 59 -1.12 -2.24 5.90
N ALA A 60 -0.14 -2.79 5.21
CA ALA A 60 0.39 -4.12 5.52
C ALA A 60 0.95 -4.19 6.96
N GLY A 61 1.60 -3.12 7.42
CA GLY A 61 2.02 -2.97 8.81
C GLY A 61 0.86 -2.96 9.80
N LEU A 62 -0.26 -2.29 9.48
CA LEU A 62 -1.45 -2.25 10.32
C LEU A 62 -2.13 -3.62 10.40
N ALA A 63 -2.19 -4.37 9.30
CA ALA A 63 -2.65 -5.76 9.29
C ALA A 63 -1.76 -6.66 10.15
N GLY A 64 -0.43 -6.53 10.03
CA GLY A 64 0.52 -7.25 10.88
C GLY A 64 0.36 -6.90 12.36
N ALA A 65 0.27 -5.62 12.72
CA ALA A 65 0.11 -5.17 14.10
C ALA A 65 -1.17 -5.73 14.74
N THR A 66 -2.26 -5.82 13.96
CA THR A 66 -3.52 -6.42 14.40
C THR A 66 -3.36 -7.93 14.63
N ALA A 67 -2.63 -8.63 13.75
CA ALA A 67 -2.32 -10.05 13.93
C ALA A 67 -1.49 -10.34 15.19
N PHE A 68 -0.64 -9.40 15.62
CA PHE A 68 0.10 -9.47 16.89
C PHE A 68 -0.67 -8.93 18.10
N GLY A 69 -1.94 -8.50 17.92
CA GLY A 69 -2.78 -7.97 19.00
C GLY A 69 -2.41 -6.56 19.49
N LEU A 70 -1.60 -5.82 18.75
CA LEU A 70 -1.16 -4.46 19.09
C LEU A 70 -2.23 -3.40 18.75
N VAL A 71 -3.13 -3.69 17.82
CA VAL A 71 -4.18 -2.79 17.34
C VAL A 71 -5.53 -3.52 17.37
N GLY A 72 -6.57 -2.86 17.85
CA GLY A 72 -7.93 -3.42 17.87
C GLY A 72 -8.59 -3.43 16.48
N ALA A 73 -9.54 -4.33 16.27
CA ALA A 73 -10.20 -4.55 14.97
C ALA A 73 -10.87 -3.28 14.38
N GLU A 74 -11.50 -2.45 15.22
CA GLU A 74 -12.12 -1.18 14.79
C GLU A 74 -11.07 -0.18 14.27
N THR A 75 -9.99 0.01 15.03
CA THR A 75 -8.88 0.90 14.64
C THR A 75 -8.16 0.41 13.39
N HIS A 76 -8.03 -0.92 13.27
CA HIS A 76 -7.49 -1.57 12.09
C HIS A 76 -8.33 -1.28 10.84
N HIS A 77 -9.62 -1.60 10.85
CA HIS A 77 -10.51 -1.37 9.69
C HIS A 77 -10.58 0.10 9.29
N PHE A 78 -10.73 1.01 10.25
CA PHE A 78 -10.73 2.44 9.96
C PHE A 78 -9.41 2.89 9.33
N GLY A 79 -8.28 2.41 9.86
CA GLY A 79 -6.96 2.72 9.33
C GLY A 79 -6.76 2.19 7.92
N GLU A 80 -7.20 0.97 7.61
CA GLU A 80 -7.10 0.41 6.26
C GLU A 80 -7.85 1.25 5.22
N HIS A 81 -9.09 1.63 5.54
CA HIS A 81 -9.93 2.49 4.69
C HIS A 81 -9.37 3.89 4.54
N LEU A 82 -8.85 4.49 5.61
CA LEU A 82 -8.22 5.80 5.52
C LEU A 82 -6.98 5.76 4.62
N LEU A 83 -6.15 4.74 4.78
CA LEU A 83 -4.97 4.55 3.94
C LEU A 83 -5.34 4.32 2.45
N ASP A 84 -6.50 3.74 2.15
CA ASP A 84 -7.00 3.60 0.77
C ASP A 84 -7.27 4.96 0.13
N VAL A 85 -7.98 5.82 0.87
CA VAL A 85 -8.31 7.17 0.41
C VAL A 85 -7.05 8.00 0.19
N VAL A 86 -6.09 7.94 1.12
CA VAL A 86 -4.81 8.66 1.01
C VAL A 86 -4.00 8.13 -0.19
N MET A 87 -3.92 6.81 -0.36
CA MET A 87 -3.21 6.19 -1.48
C MET A 87 -3.80 6.64 -2.83
N ALA A 88 -5.12 6.56 -2.99
CA ALA A 88 -5.81 6.99 -4.19
C ALA A 88 -5.59 8.49 -4.47
N GLY A 89 -5.70 9.34 -3.44
CA GLY A 89 -5.46 10.78 -3.55
C GLY A 89 -4.03 11.11 -3.99
N LEU A 90 -3.03 10.42 -3.44
CA LEU A 90 -1.62 10.59 -3.81
C LEU A 90 -1.35 10.16 -5.26
N VAL A 91 -1.95 9.06 -5.72
CA VAL A 91 -1.83 8.62 -7.11
C VAL A 91 -2.46 9.65 -8.06
N VAL A 92 -3.65 10.15 -7.75
CA VAL A 92 -4.31 11.20 -8.56
C VAL A 92 -3.46 12.47 -8.60
N ALA A 93 -2.93 12.91 -7.46
CA ALA A 93 -2.04 14.06 -7.38
C ALA A 93 -0.76 13.86 -8.21
N ALA A 94 -0.18 12.65 -8.18
CA ALA A 94 1.02 12.31 -8.94
C ALA A 94 0.78 12.43 -10.46
N VAL A 95 -0.36 11.92 -10.93
CA VAL A 95 -0.77 12.00 -12.34
C VAL A 95 -1.08 13.44 -12.74
N TYR A 96 -1.82 14.18 -11.92
CA TYR A 96 -2.16 15.57 -12.17
C TYR A 96 -0.89 16.43 -12.34
N TYR A 97 0.05 16.31 -11.41
CA TYR A 97 1.31 17.05 -11.46
C TYR A 97 2.18 16.66 -12.66
N ALA A 98 2.22 15.36 -13.01
CA ALA A 98 2.96 14.91 -14.19
C ALA A 98 2.38 15.45 -15.50
N ARG A 99 1.05 15.62 -15.57
CA ARG A 99 0.37 16.21 -16.73
C ARG A 99 0.56 17.72 -16.80
N SER A 100 0.45 18.45 -15.69
CA SER A 100 0.59 19.91 -15.69
C SER A 100 1.98 20.35 -16.17
N VAL A 101 3.04 19.70 -15.67
CA VAL A 101 4.42 19.96 -16.09
C VAL A 101 4.63 19.69 -17.59
N ARG A 102 3.95 18.69 -18.14
CA ARG A 102 4.01 18.40 -19.58
C ARG A 102 3.34 19.50 -20.42
N THR A 103 2.19 19.99 -19.96
CA THR A 103 1.45 21.06 -20.66
C THR A 103 2.27 22.36 -20.71
N GLU A 104 2.89 22.76 -19.61
CA GLU A 104 3.77 23.95 -19.54
C GLU A 104 4.98 23.83 -20.48
N ALA A 105 5.51 22.63 -20.69
CA ALA A 105 6.65 22.41 -21.60
C ALA A 105 6.26 22.43 -23.09
N SER A 106 4.96 22.38 -23.41
CA SER A 106 4.42 22.34 -24.78
C SER A 106 3.75 23.64 -25.24
N SER A 107 3.66 24.64 -24.34
CA SER A 107 3.17 25.99 -24.61
C SER A 107 4.30 26.96 -24.89
#